data_AF-A0A2X4RQH6-F1
#
_entry.id   AF-A0A2X4RQH6-F1
#
_cell.length_a   1.000
_cell.length_b   1.000
_cell.length_c   1.000
_cell.angle_alpha   90.00
_cell.angle_beta   90.00
_cell.angle_gamma   90.00
#
_symmetry.space_group_name_H-M   'P 1'
#
loop_
_entity.id
_entity.type
_entity.pdbx_description
1 polymer ?
#
loop_
_entity_poly.entity_id
_entity_poly.type
_entity_poly.pdbx_seq_one_letter_code
_entity_poly.pdbx_strand_id
1 'polypeptide(L)' 'MALTMRITNTEALCARHDELLHALEAAIGENLSSEDLRMLAVTGRFSTEERALYDELRRVELMLET' A
#
# COMPACT_ATOMS: atom_id res chain seq x y z
N MET A 1 -10.99 25.69 14.13
CA MET A 1 -11.03 25.48 12.66
C MET A 1 -9.89 24.56 12.28
N ALA A 2 -10.10 23.24 12.27
CA ALA A 2 -9.03 22.25 12.04
C ALA A 2 -9.51 20.91 11.44
N LEU A 3 -10.63 20.90 10.71
CA LEU A 3 -11.16 19.68 10.08
C LEU A 3 -10.82 19.57 8.59
N THR A 4 -10.56 20.68 7.90
CA THR A 4 -10.31 20.70 6.45
C THR A 4 -8.95 20.12 6.06
N MET A 5 -7.95 20.12 6.94
CA MET A 5 -6.62 19.54 6.66
C MET A 5 -6.57 18.02 6.77
N ARG A 6 -7.44 17.37 7.58
CA ARG A 6 -7.42 15.91 7.74
C ARG A 6 -7.94 15.20 6.48
N ILE A 7 -9.01 15.71 5.88
CA ILE A 7 -9.66 15.09 4.72
C ILE A 7 -8.73 15.07 3.51
N THR A 8 -8.00 16.17 3.26
CA THR A 8 -7.02 16.24 2.16
C THR A 8 -5.86 15.27 2.36
N ASN A 9 -5.49 15.01 3.63
CA ASN A 9 -4.45 14.04 3.95
C ASN A 9 -4.94 12.61 3.72
N THR A 10 -6.20 12.32 4.03
CA THR A 10 -6.81 11.00 3.77
C THR A 10 -6.94 10.72 2.28
N GLU A 11 -7.41 11.66 1.46
CA GLU A 11 -7.47 11.48 0.00
C GLU A 11 -6.08 11.34 -0.62
N ALA A 12 -5.10 12.14 -0.18
CA ALA A 12 -3.71 12.02 -0.64
C ALA A 12 -3.07 10.69 -0.20
N LEU A 13 -3.39 10.19 0.99
CA LEU A 13 -2.93 8.89 1.47
C LEU A 13 -3.60 7.75 0.71
N CYS A 14 -4.89 7.85 0.38
CA CYS A 14 -5.58 6.87 -0.47
C CYS A 14 -4.98 6.86 -1.89
N ALA A 15 -4.77 8.02 -2.50
CA ALA A 15 -4.15 8.10 -3.83
C ALA A 15 -2.73 7.48 -3.83
N ARG A 16 -1.97 7.73 -2.77
CA ARG A 16 -0.62 7.16 -2.60
C ARG A 16 -0.66 5.67 -2.27
N HIS A 17 -1.70 5.19 -1.60
CA HIS A 17 -1.96 3.76 -1.40
C HIS A 17 -2.24 3.07 -2.73
N ASP A 18 -3.12 3.62 -3.57
CA ASP A 18 -3.40 3.10 -4.91
C ASP A 18 -2.15 3.12 -5.80
N GLU A 19 -1.34 4.18 -5.76
CA GLU A 19 -0.06 4.24 -6.49
C GLU A 19 0.92 3.16 -6.04
N LEU A 20 1.07 2.95 -4.74
CA LEU A 20 1.96 1.91 -4.17
C LEU A 20 1.44 0.51 -4.50
N LEU A 21 0.12 0.30 -4.44
CA LEU A 21 -0.51 -0.95 -4.83
C LEU A 21 -0.23 -1.23 -6.31
N HIS A 22 -0.46 -0.26 -7.18
CA HIS A 22 -0.26 -0.40 -8.61
C HIS A 22 1.22 -0.62 -8.97
N ALA A 23 2.15 0.06 -8.28
CA ALA A 23 3.58 -0.18 -8.44
C ALA A 23 3.98 -1.59 -8.01
N LEU A 24 3.38 -2.10 -6.94
CA LEU A 24 3.61 -3.46 -6.45
C LEU A 24 3.03 -4.50 -7.43
N GLU A 25 1.81 -4.31 -7.93
CA GLU A 25 1.21 -5.15 -8.97
C GLU A 25 2.05 -5.15 -10.26
N ALA A 26 2.55 -3.99 -10.67
CA ALA A 26 3.42 -3.86 -11.83
C ALA A 26 4.78 -4.56 -11.62
N ALA A 27 5.33 -4.51 -10.40
CA ALA A 27 6.58 -5.18 -10.06
C ALA A 27 6.41 -6.71 -10.06
N ILE A 28 5.30 -7.22 -9.52
CA ILE A 28 4.99 -8.65 -9.50
C ILE A 28 4.54 -9.14 -10.89
N GLY A 29 4.00 -8.24 -11.71
CA GLY A 29 3.48 -8.55 -13.05
C GLY A 29 2.10 -9.23 -13.05
N GLU A 30 1.44 -9.29 -11.90
CA GLU A 30 0.11 -9.86 -11.71
C GLU A 30 -0.78 -8.88 -10.95
N ASN A 31 -2.05 -8.79 -11.35
CA ASN A 31 -3.06 -8.02 -10.64
C ASN A 31 -3.53 -8.86 -9.44
N LEU A 32 -2.90 -8.64 -8.29
CA LEU A 32 -3.04 -9.48 -7.12
C LEU A 32 -3.95 -8.81 -6.12
N SER A 33 -4.93 -9.55 -5.60
CA SER A 33 -5.75 -9.03 -4.51
C SER A 33 -4.88 -8.78 -3.27
N SER A 34 -5.33 -7.89 -2.40
CA SER A 34 -4.65 -7.59 -1.12
C SER A 34 -4.39 -8.86 -0.30
N GLU A 35 -5.25 -9.87 -0.42
CA GLU A 35 -5.09 -11.18 0.20
C GLU A 35 -3.92 -11.98 -0.40
N ASP A 36 -3.77 -11.98 -1.72
CA ASP A 36 -2.65 -12.64 -2.41
C ASP A 36 -1.33 -11.93 -2.09
N LEU A 37 -1.32 -10.60 -2.07
CA LEU A 37 -0.15 -9.81 -1.65
C LEU A 37 0.27 -10.15 -0.23
N ARG A 38 -0.70 -10.28 0.69
CA ARG A 38 -0.44 -10.72 2.06
C ARG A 38 0.11 -12.14 2.10
N MET A 39 -0.43 -13.04 1.27
CA MET A 39 0.06 -14.41 1.17
C MET A 39 1.51 -14.48 0.65
N LEU A 40 1.85 -13.67 -0.35
CA LEU A 40 3.22 -13.55 -0.87
C LEU A 40 4.19 -12.97 0.18
N ALA A 41 3.73 -12.00 0.97
CA ALA A 41 4.49 -11.47 2.10
C ALA A 41 4.74 -12.52 3.17
N VAL A 42 3.74 -13.34 3.49
CA VAL A 42 3.83 -14.38 4.53
C VAL A 42 4.68 -15.56 4.05
N THR A 43 4.55 -15.95 2.78
CA THR A 43 5.32 -17.05 2.18
C THR A 43 6.76 -16.66 1.83
N GLY A 44 7.11 -15.36 1.96
CA GLY A 44 8.46 -14.87 1.68
C GLY A 44 8.83 -14.90 0.21
N ARG A 45 7.82 -14.88 -0.68
CA ARG A 45 8.03 -14.85 -2.13
C ARG A 45 8.34 -13.47 -2.68
N PHE A 46 8.25 -12.42 -1.85
CA PHE A 46 8.67 -11.09 -2.25
C PHE A 46 10.18 -10.96 -2.36
N SER A 47 10.61 -10.39 -3.47
CA SER A 47 11.89 -9.75 -3.67
C SER A 47 12.06 -8.57 -2.72
N THR A 48 13.29 -8.14 -2.47
CA THR A 48 13.58 -7.03 -1.54
C THR A 48 12.84 -5.74 -1.91
N GLU A 49 12.70 -5.46 -3.22
CA GLU A 49 11.96 -4.30 -3.73
C GLU A 49 10.44 -4.42 -3.49
N GLU A 50 9.85 -5.58 -3.80
CA GLU A 50 8.43 -5.85 -3.56
C GLU A 50 8.10 -5.80 -2.06
N ARG A 51 9.01 -6.30 -1.21
CA ARG A 51 8.85 -6.23 0.23
C ARG A 51 8.88 -4.79 0.75
N ALA A 52 9.78 -3.96 0.21
CA ALA A 52 9.85 -2.55 0.58
C ALA A 52 8.58 -1.79 0.19
N LEU A 53 8.05 -2.04 -1.02
CA LEU A 53 6.78 -1.49 -1.49
C LEU A 53 5.60 -1.94 -0.61
N TYR A 54 5.53 -3.23 -0.27
CA TYR A 54 4.49 -3.77 0.61
C TYR A 54 4.57 -3.18 2.03
N ASP A 55 5.77 -3.04 2.59
CA ASP A 55 5.95 -2.44 3.92
C ASP A 55 5.57 -0.94 3.93
N GLU A 56 5.84 -0.21 2.84
CA GLU A 56 5.41 1.19 2.68
C GLU A 56 3.89 1.30 2.51
N LEU A 57 3.28 0.43 1.69
CA LEU A 57 1.83 0.30 1.56
C LEU A 57 1.18 0.08 2.93
N ARG A 58 1.70 -0.86 3.72
CA ARG A 58 1.14 -1.19 5.04
C ARG A 58 1.27 -0.05 6.03
N ARG A 59 2.33 0.77 5.94
CA ARG A 59 2.47 1.99 6.74
C ARG A 59 1.42 3.04 6.36
N VAL A 60 1.15 3.21 5.06
CA VAL A 60 0.12 4.12 4.57
C VAL A 60 -1.27 3.66 5.04
N GLU A 61 -1.57 2.36 4.97
CA GLU A 61 -2.84 1.81 5.51
C GLU A 61 -2.99 2.06 7.01
N LEU A 62 -1.92 1.85 7.80
CA LEU A 62 -1.90 2.16 9.24
C LEU A 62 -2.16 3.64 9.53
N MET A 63 -1.65 4.55 8.68
CA MET A 63 -1.89 5.99 8.78
C MET A 63 -3.31 6.39 8.35
N LEU A 64 -3.97 5.59 7.50
CA LEU A 64 -5.36 5.78 7.09
C LEU A 64 -6.35 5.27 8.14
N GLU A 65 -5.99 4.22 8.90
CA GLU A 65 -6.82 3.66 9.98
C GLU A 65 -6.82 4.51 11.29
N THR A 66 -6.10 5.64 11.36
CA THR A 66 -5.94 6.51 12.55
C THR A 66 -6.70 7.85 12.51
#